data_AF-A0A529LY49-F1
#
_entry.id   AF-A0A529LY49-F1
#
_cell.length_a   1.000
_cell.length_b   1.000
_cell.length_c   1.000
_cell.angle_alpha   90.00
_cell.angle_beta   90.00
_cell.angle_gamma   90.00
#
_symmetry.space_group_name_H-M   'P 1'
#
loop_
_entity.id
_entity.type
_entity.pdbx_description
1 polymer ?
#
loop_
_entity_poly.entity_id
_entity_poly.type
_entity_poly.pdbx_seq_one_letter_code
_entity_poly.pdbx_strand_id
1 'polypeptide(L)' 'MARAARKTGTTRAKANDAPEAATEGAPFPIIGIGASAGGIAALQRFFPEVPAESGFAYVVIQHLDAEHESVLASII' A
#
# COMPACT_ATOMS: atom_id res chain seq x y z
N MET A 1 61.07 4.58 -11.18
CA MET A 1 59.64 4.76 -11.49
C MET A 1 58.83 4.51 -10.23
N ALA A 2 57.90 5.42 -9.91
CA ALA A 2 57.33 5.63 -8.57
C ALA A 2 56.08 4.77 -8.25
N ARG A 3 55.79 4.63 -6.95
CA ARG A 3 54.70 3.87 -6.29
C ARG A 3 53.27 4.30 -6.67
N ALA A 4 52.33 3.35 -6.56
CA ALA A 4 51.00 3.48 -5.92
C ALA A 4 50.43 2.06 -5.72
N ALA A 5 50.16 1.50 -4.54
CA ALA A 5 49.26 1.88 -3.43
C ALA A 5 47.74 1.71 -3.76
N ARG A 6 47.21 0.55 -3.35
CA ARG A 6 45.90 0.24 -2.71
C ARG A 6 44.60 0.97 -3.12
N LYS A 7 43.55 0.12 -3.24
CA LYS A 7 42.14 0.24 -2.83
C LYS A 7 41.10 0.77 -3.84
N THR A 8 40.01 0.00 -3.90
CA THR A 8 38.59 0.42 -3.97
C THR A 8 37.90 0.12 -5.30
N GLY A 9 37.00 -0.87 -5.24
CA GLY A 9 35.99 -1.18 -6.24
C GLY A 9 34.79 -1.77 -5.50
N THR A 10 34.07 -0.88 -4.82
CA THR A 10 32.84 -1.05 -4.05
C THR A 10 31.88 -2.12 -4.58
N THR A 11 31.46 -2.98 -3.65
CA THR A 11 30.23 -3.77 -3.62
C THR A 11 29.05 -3.03 -4.28
N ARG A 12 28.52 -3.56 -5.38
CA ARG A 12 27.14 -3.23 -5.77
C ARG A 12 26.25 -4.22 -5.02
N ALA A 13 25.87 -3.80 -3.81
CA ALA A 13 24.79 -4.44 -3.07
C ALA A 13 23.60 -4.59 -4.01
N LYS A 14 23.15 -5.83 -4.25
CA LYS A 14 21.74 -6.04 -4.59
C LYS A 14 20.98 -5.52 -3.37
N ALA A 15 20.37 -4.35 -3.53
CA ALA A 15 19.42 -3.83 -2.56
C ALA A 15 18.39 -4.92 -2.33
N ASN A 16 18.23 -5.29 -1.07
CA ASN A 16 17.43 -6.40 -0.61
C ASN A 16 15.99 -6.28 -1.14
N ASP A 17 15.52 -7.30 -1.86
CA ASP A 17 14.07 -7.60 -2.01
C ASP A 17 13.53 -8.22 -0.71
N ALA A 18 13.85 -7.62 0.43
CA ALA A 18 13.27 -7.99 1.71
C ALA A 18 12.09 -7.06 1.97
N PRO A 19 10.93 -7.56 2.44
CA PRO A 19 9.86 -6.68 2.89
C PRO A 19 10.47 -5.78 3.96
N GLU A 20 10.31 -4.47 3.78
CA GLU A 20 10.73 -3.47 4.75
C GLU A 20 10.12 -3.86 6.08
N ALA A 21 10.96 -4.37 6.98
CA ALA A 21 10.52 -4.87 8.27
C ALA A 21 9.76 -3.73 8.95
N ALA A 22 8.47 -3.94 9.18
CA ALA A 22 7.64 -3.01 9.91
C ALA A 22 8.40 -2.62 11.18
N THR A 23 8.85 -1.37 11.24
CA THR A 23 9.57 -0.86 12.39
C THR A 23 8.60 -0.96 13.55
N GLU A 24 8.85 -1.86 14.50
CA GLU A 24 8.03 -1.99 15.71
C GLU A 24 7.95 -0.61 16.38
N GLY A 25 6.79 0.04 16.27
CA GLY A 25 6.53 1.38 16.79
C GLY A 25 6.33 2.50 15.76
N ALA A 26 6.48 2.25 14.45
CA ALA A 26 6.06 3.23 13.44
C ALA A 26 4.52 3.30 13.35
N PRO A 27 3.92 4.49 13.25
CA PRO A 27 2.47 4.62 13.13
C PRO A 27 2.00 3.97 11.82
N PHE A 28 1.03 3.07 11.91
CA PHE A 28 0.40 2.43 10.75
C PHE A 28 -0.77 3.29 10.26
N PRO A 29 -0.67 3.91 9.06
CA PRO A 29 -1.67 4.84 8.56
C PRO A 29 -2.99 4.15 8.16
N ILE A 30 -4.11 4.72 8.63
CA ILE A 30 -5.48 4.28 8.32
C ILE A 30 -6.20 5.39 7.53
N ILE A 31 -6.79 5.02 6.39
CA ILE A 31 -7.55 5.91 5.50
C ILE A 31 -9.03 5.57 5.60
N GLY A 32 -9.84 6.50 6.10
CA GLY A 32 -11.31 6.38 6.14
C GLY A 32 -11.95 6.90 4.85
N ILE A 33 -12.83 6.10 4.23
CA ILE A 33 -13.58 6.47 3.02
C ILE A 33 -15.07 6.36 3.31
N GLY A 34 -15.80 7.47 3.15
CA GLY A 34 -17.26 7.50 3.21
C GLY A 34 -17.87 7.55 1.81
N ALA A 35 -18.87 6.71 1.56
CA ALA A 35 -19.51 6.59 0.25
C ALA A 35 -21.03 6.38 0.35
N SER A 36 -21.77 6.72 -0.70
CA SER A 36 -23.23 6.63 -0.77
C SER A 36 -23.66 6.34 -2.23
N ALA A 37 -24.59 7.09 -2.81
CA ALA A 37 -24.97 6.97 -4.22
C ALA A 37 -23.76 7.11 -5.17
N GLY A 38 -23.57 6.13 -6.05
CA GLY A 38 -22.43 6.09 -6.98
C GLY A 38 -21.08 5.72 -6.35
N GLY A 39 -21.03 5.50 -5.03
CA GLY A 39 -19.82 5.16 -4.28
C GLY A 39 -19.14 3.89 -4.76
N ILE A 40 -19.92 2.86 -5.08
CA ILE A 40 -19.41 1.56 -5.54
C ILE A 40 -18.59 1.69 -6.83
N ALA A 41 -19.14 2.38 -7.83
CA ALA A 41 -18.44 2.57 -9.10
C ALA A 41 -17.17 3.41 -8.94
N ALA A 42 -17.13 4.30 -7.94
CA ALA A 42 -15.91 5.05 -7.61
C ALA A 42 -14.87 4.15 -6.93
N LEU A 43 -15.28 3.33 -5.95
CA LEU A 43 -14.40 2.40 -5.25
C LEU A 43 -13.79 1.36 -6.20
N GLN A 44 -14.61 0.81 -7.11
CA GLN A 44 -14.17 -0.12 -8.17
C GLN A 44 -13.14 0.47 -9.13
N ARG A 45 -13.10 1.80 -9.28
CA ARG A 45 -12.08 2.50 -10.08
C ARG A 45 -10.87 2.90 -9.25
N PHE A 46 -11.07 3.10 -7.94
CA PHE A 46 -10.02 3.54 -7.03
C PHE A 46 -9.09 2.40 -6.66
N PHE A 47 -9.61 1.28 -6.14
CA PHE A 47 -8.78 0.20 -5.59
C PHE A 47 -7.87 -0.50 -6.61
N PRO A 48 -8.23 -0.68 -7.90
CA PRO A 48 -7.29 -1.21 -8.89
C PRO A 48 -6.04 -0.35 -9.11
N GLU A 49 -6.13 0.96 -8.83
CA GLU A 49 -5.01 1.90 -8.96
C GLU A 49 -4.19 2.00 -7.67
N VAL A 50 -4.63 1.36 -6.58
CA VAL A 50 -3.89 1.34 -5.30
C VAL A 50 -2.83 0.23 -5.36
N PRO A 51 -1.53 0.54 -5.15
CA PRO A 51 -0.50 -0.48 -5.06
C PRO A 51 -0.77 -1.46 -3.91
N ALA A 52 -0.60 -2.76 -4.18
CA ALA A 52 -0.76 -3.80 -3.16
C ALA A 52 0.15 -3.57 -1.93
N GLU A 53 1.35 -3.04 -2.17
CA GLU A 53 2.36 -2.72 -1.15
C GLU A 53 2.25 -1.27 -0.64
N SER A 54 1.07 -0.65 -0.73
CA SER A 54 0.88 0.76 -0.34
C SER A 54 1.11 1.03 1.16
N GLY A 55 1.09 -0.01 2.00
CA GLY A 55 1.33 0.11 3.43
C GLY A 55 0.20 0.82 4.21
N PHE A 56 -0.97 0.99 3.60
CA PHE A 56 -2.15 1.61 4.20
C PHE A 56 -3.23 0.57 4.54
N ALA A 57 -3.96 0.78 5.64
CA ALA A 57 -5.26 0.17 5.81
C ALA A 57 -6.37 1.14 5.36
N TYR A 58 -7.35 0.61 4.63
CA TYR A 58 -8.52 1.36 4.18
C TYR A 58 -9.76 0.89 4.93
N VAL A 59 -10.51 1.85 5.50
CA VAL A 59 -11.80 1.60 6.16
C VAL A 59 -12.88 2.28 5.34
N VAL A 60 -13.76 1.48 4.72
CA VAL A 60 -14.83 1.99 3.86
C VAL A 60 -16.17 1.90 4.59
N ILE A 61 -16.86 3.03 4.70
CA ILE A 61 -18.22 3.13 5.21
C ILE A 61 -19.12 3.53 4.05
N GLN A 62 -19.85 2.55 3.53
CA GLN A 62 -20.81 2.75 2.45
C GLN A 62 -22.22 2.78 3.03
N HIS A 63 -22.96 3.85 2.74
CA HIS A 63 -24.39 3.92 3.02
C HIS A 63 -25.12 2.99 2.05
N LEU A 64 -25.67 1.89 2.57
CA LEU A 64 -26.49 0.94 1.84
C LEU A 64 -27.93 0.96 2.35
N ASP A 65 -28.83 0.45 1.53
CA ASP A 65 -30.18 0.12 1.94
C ASP A 65 -30.14 -0.98 3.02
N ALA A 66 -30.87 -0.79 4.12
CA ALA A 66 -30.87 -1.69 5.27
C ALA A 66 -31.48 -3.07 4.97
N GLU A 67 -32.32 -3.18 3.95
CA GLU A 67 -33.02 -4.42 3.57
C GLU A 67 -32.17 -5.31 2.63
N HIS A 68 -31.00 -4.85 2.21
CA HIS A 68 -30.11 -5.59 1.32
C HIS A 68 -28.83 -6.04 2.03
N GLU A 69 -28.51 -7.34 1.91
CA GLU A 69 -27.24 -7.86 2.41
C GLU A 69 -26.07 -7.22 1.65
N SER A 70 -25.07 -6.76 2.40
CA SER A 70 -23.90 -6.11 1.83
C SER A 70 -22.96 -7.13 1.19
N VAL A 71 -22.80 -7.05 -0.14
CA VAL A 71 -21.79 -7.80 -0.91
C VAL A 71 -20.58 -6.94 -1.27
N LEU A 72 -20.37 -5.83 -0.57
CA LEU A 72 -19.39 -4.79 -0.93
C LEU A 72 -17.98 -5.34 -1.14
N ALA A 73 -17.49 -6.14 -0.20
CA ALA A 73 -16.14 -6.69 -0.26
C ALA A 73 -15.92 -7.58 -1.49
N SER A 74 -16.98 -8.17 -2.05
CA SER A 74 -16.89 -9.04 -3.23
C SER A 74 -16.97 -8.27 -4.56
N ILE A 75 -17.33 -6.99 -4.52
CA ILE A 75 -17.57 -6.18 -5.74
C ILE A 75 -16.64 -4.97 -5.87
N ILE A 76 -15.79 -4.69 -4.88
CA ILE A 76 -14.80 -3.60 -4.92
C ILE A 76 -13.39 -4.11 -5.25
#